data_AF-A0A4Y7IUJ4-F1
#
_entry.id   AF-A0A4Y7IUJ4-F1
#
_cell.length_a   1.000
_cell.length_b   1.000
_cell.length_c   1.000
_cell.angle_alpha   90.00
_cell.angle_beta   90.00
_cell.angle_gamma   90.00
#
_symmetry.space_group_name_H-M   'P 1'
#
loop_
_entity.id
_entity.type
_entity.pdbx_description
1 polymer ?
#
loop_
_entity_poly.entity_id
_entity_poly.type
_entity_poly.pdbx_seq_one_letter_code
_entity_poly.pdbx_strand_id
1 'polypeptide(L)'
;MVEPELAFADLEDDMNCAEAYVKFLSQWLLDNCLDDMQFMVKNFDKTATDRLKLVSSTPFERITYTDAVALLDKVTENKFEKAVEWGIDLASEHERYLTEVIFKKPAIVYNYPKGIKPFYMRLNDDDKTVAAMDVLVPKVGELSGSQREERYHVIEKRMLDQGLPLDPYQWYLDLRRYGTVRLWFRF
;
A
#
# COMPACT_ATOMS: atom_id res chain seq x y z
N MET A 1 12.21 -6.20 7.63
CA MET A 1 10.89 -5.54 7.53
C MET A 1 10.85 -4.48 8.62
N VAL A 2 10.46 -3.26 8.29
CA VAL A 2 10.24 -2.17 9.27
C VAL A 2 8.74 -1.97 9.32
N GLU A 3 8.13 -2.23 10.47
CA GLU A 3 6.68 -2.43 10.57
C GLU A 3 6.04 -1.54 11.66
N PRO A 4 5.87 -0.23 11.40
CA PRO A 4 5.32 0.67 12.40
C PRO A 4 3.84 0.35 12.65
N GLU A 5 3.41 0.29 13.92
CA GLU A 5 1.99 0.27 14.30
C GLU A 5 1.59 1.58 14.98
N LEU A 6 0.48 2.18 14.54
CA LEU A 6 -0.01 3.47 15.05
C LEU A 6 -1.41 3.32 15.66
N ALA A 7 -1.51 3.50 16.98
CA ALA A 7 -2.80 3.61 17.65
C ALA A 7 -3.42 4.99 17.36
N PHE A 8 -4.74 5.05 17.25
CA PHE A 8 -5.49 6.28 16.93
C PHE A 8 -5.25 6.83 15.51
N ALA A 9 -4.73 6.02 14.59
CA ALA A 9 -4.58 6.32 13.16
C ALA A 9 -5.56 5.55 12.26
N ASP A 10 -6.16 6.23 11.27
CA ASP A 10 -6.95 5.60 10.21
C ASP A 10 -6.12 5.34 8.93
N LEU A 11 -6.79 4.92 7.85
CA LEU A 11 -6.11 4.68 6.57
C LEU A 11 -5.50 5.95 5.96
N GLU A 12 -6.09 7.13 6.21
CA GLU A 12 -5.52 8.38 5.72
C GLU A 12 -4.24 8.73 6.49
N ASP A 13 -4.26 8.58 7.82
CA ASP A 13 -3.08 8.75 8.67
C ASP A 13 -1.95 7.79 8.29
N ASP A 14 -2.31 6.54 7.99
CA ASP A 14 -1.40 5.56 7.43
C ASP A 14 -0.75 6.04 6.13
N MET A 15 -1.56 6.36 5.11
CA MET A 15 -1.04 6.84 3.83
C MET A 15 -0.16 8.08 4.00
N ASN A 16 -0.51 8.99 4.92
CA ASN A 16 0.31 10.16 5.27
C ASN A 16 1.66 9.74 5.89
N CYS A 17 1.64 8.77 6.81
CA CYS A 17 2.84 8.26 7.46
C CYS A 17 3.78 7.56 6.48
N ALA A 18 3.25 6.66 5.66
CA ALA A 18 4.01 5.93 4.65
C ALA A 18 4.63 6.87 3.61
N GLU A 19 3.85 7.85 3.11
CA GLU A 19 4.35 8.88 2.20
C GLU A 19 5.48 9.70 2.83
N ALA A 20 5.29 10.18 4.06
CA ALA A 20 6.30 10.97 4.78
C ALA A 20 7.58 10.15 5.04
N TYR A 21 7.44 8.88 5.41
CA TYR A 21 8.56 7.99 5.67
C TYR A 21 9.41 7.73 4.41
N VAL A 22 8.77 7.39 3.29
CA VAL A 22 9.48 7.13 2.02
C VAL A 22 10.15 8.39 1.47
N LYS A 23 9.48 9.54 1.59
CA LYS A 23 10.05 10.85 1.23
C LYS A 23 11.27 11.19 2.07
N PHE A 24 11.14 11.04 3.38
CA PHE A 24 12.23 11.32 4.31
C PHE A 24 13.45 10.47 4.00
N LEU A 25 13.30 9.16 3.85
CA LEU A 25 14.43 8.27 3.54
C LEU A 25 15.07 8.59 2.19
N SER A 26 14.26 8.89 1.18
CA SER A 26 14.75 9.25 -0.15
C SER A 26 15.57 10.54 -0.11
N GLN A 27 15.10 11.54 0.64
CA GLN A 27 15.85 12.79 0.84
C GLN A 27 17.11 12.56 1.68
N TRP A 28 17.00 11.78 2.76
CA TRP A 28 18.12 11.51 3.65
C TRP A 28 19.28 10.84 2.92
N LEU A 29 19.00 9.89 2.00
CA LEU A 29 20.02 9.27 1.14
C LEU A 29 20.71 10.29 0.22
N LEU A 30 19.97 11.25 -0.34
CA LEU A 30 20.54 12.30 -1.17
C LEU A 30 21.45 13.24 -0.36
N ASP A 31 21.07 13.52 0.89
CA ASP A 31 21.78 14.47 1.74
C ASP A 31 23.02 13.85 2.41
N ASN A 32 22.98 12.54 2.74
CA ASN A 32 23.98 11.89 3.58
C ASN A 32 24.81 10.81 2.86
N CYS A 33 24.38 10.32 1.69
CA CYS A 33 25.02 9.21 0.97
C CYS A 33 25.32 9.55 -0.49
N LEU A 34 25.57 10.82 -0.81
CA LEU A 34 25.70 11.28 -2.19
C LEU A 34 26.83 10.58 -2.96
N ASP A 35 27.97 10.33 -2.32
CA ASP A 35 29.13 9.67 -2.96
C ASP A 35 28.79 8.24 -3.40
N ASP A 36 28.13 7.46 -2.53
CA ASP A 36 27.65 6.12 -2.84
C ASP A 36 26.57 6.17 -3.93
N MET A 37 25.67 7.15 -3.88
CA MET A 37 24.66 7.33 -4.92
C MET A 37 25.27 7.67 -6.27
N GLN A 38 26.34 8.47 -6.33
CA GLN A 38 27.08 8.74 -7.57
C GLN A 38 27.75 7.48 -8.11
N PHE A 39 28.30 6.63 -7.23
CA PHE A 39 28.80 5.32 -7.62
C PHE A 39 27.69 4.44 -8.22
N MET A 40 26.50 4.42 -7.61
CA MET A 40 25.33 3.68 -8.13
C MET A 40 24.89 4.19 -9.50
N VAL A 41 24.85 5.51 -9.69
CA VAL A 41 24.50 6.15 -10.97
C VAL A 41 25.49 5.79 -12.07
N LYS A 42 26.79 5.78 -11.75
CA LYS A 42 27.85 5.47 -12.71
C LYS A 42 27.81 4.02 -13.17
N ASN A 43 27.53 3.08 -12.26
CA ASN A 43 27.77 1.66 -12.52
C ASN A 43 26.49 0.83 -12.74
N PHE A 44 25.33 1.24 -12.23
CA PHE A 44 24.14 0.37 -12.20
C PHE A 44 22.88 1.04 -12.75
N ASP A 45 22.56 2.27 -12.31
CA ASP A 45 21.31 2.94 -12.71
C ASP A 45 21.50 4.44 -12.86
N LYS A 46 21.67 4.88 -14.11
CA LYS A 46 21.86 6.29 -14.48
C LYS A 46 20.76 7.22 -13.97
N THR A 47 19.58 6.69 -13.63
CA THR A 47 18.41 7.46 -13.19
C THR A 47 18.15 7.38 -11.68
N ALA A 48 19.02 6.70 -10.90
CA ALA A 48 18.77 6.42 -9.49
C ALA A 48 18.58 7.70 -8.66
N THR A 49 19.48 8.69 -8.81
CA THR A 49 19.37 9.97 -8.08
C THR A 49 18.16 10.78 -8.51
N ASP A 50 17.81 10.76 -9.80
CA ASP A 50 16.65 11.50 -10.31
C ASP A 50 15.35 10.90 -9.78
N ARG A 51 15.30 9.57 -9.67
CA ARG A 51 14.19 8.87 -9.03
C ARG A 51 14.08 9.19 -7.55
N LEU A 52 15.19 9.20 -6.79
CA LEU A 52 15.16 9.61 -5.38
C LEU A 52 14.64 11.04 -5.22
N LYS A 53 15.07 11.97 -6.09
CA LYS A 53 14.58 13.36 -6.09
C LYS A 53 13.10 13.42 -6.43
N LEU A 54 12.65 12.66 -7.44
CA LEU A 54 11.22 12.58 -7.80
C LEU A 54 10.39 12.12 -6.61
N VAL A 55 10.82 11.04 -5.94
CA VAL A 55 10.13 10.47 -4.78
C VAL A 55 10.13 11.45 -3.61
N SER A 56 11.27 12.07 -3.27
CA SER A 56 11.35 12.95 -2.09
C SER A 56 10.58 14.26 -2.24
N SER A 57 10.44 14.77 -3.47
CA SER A 57 9.88 16.11 -3.71
C SER A 57 8.43 16.13 -4.20
N THR A 58 7.87 14.99 -4.63
CA THR A 58 6.55 14.97 -5.28
C THR A 58 5.47 14.42 -4.33
N PRO A 59 4.31 15.09 -4.18
CA PRO A 59 3.13 14.49 -3.56
C PRO A 59 2.71 13.20 -4.26
N PHE A 60 2.48 12.14 -3.49
CA PHE A 60 2.09 10.86 -4.08
C PHE A 60 0.65 10.96 -4.61
N GLU A 61 0.39 10.39 -5.79
CA GLU A 61 -0.99 10.28 -6.27
C GLU A 61 -1.79 9.38 -5.32
N ARG A 62 -3.06 9.69 -5.04
CA ARG A 62 -3.93 8.80 -4.27
C ARG A 62 -5.10 8.39 -5.14
N ILE A 63 -5.26 7.08 -5.32
CA ILE A 63 -6.32 6.53 -6.18
C ILE A 63 -6.93 5.29 -5.55
N THR A 64 -8.25 5.13 -5.66
CA THR A 64 -8.88 3.88 -5.21
C THR A 64 -8.48 2.73 -6.14
N TYR A 65 -8.42 1.50 -5.63
CA TYR A 65 -8.22 0.31 -6.45
C TYR A 65 -9.21 0.25 -7.61
N THR A 66 -10.49 0.55 -7.35
CA THR A 66 -11.55 0.54 -8.36
C THR A 66 -11.25 1.52 -9.50
N ASP A 67 -10.82 2.74 -9.17
CA ASP A 67 -10.47 3.74 -10.18
C ASP A 67 -9.17 3.38 -10.90
N ALA A 68 -8.19 2.80 -10.20
CA ALA A 68 -6.94 2.32 -10.79
C ALA A 68 -7.20 1.24 -11.85
N VAL A 69 -8.03 0.23 -11.52
CA VAL A 69 -8.49 -0.79 -12.47
C VAL A 69 -9.21 -0.14 -13.66
N ALA A 70 -10.10 0.82 -13.42
CA ALA A 70 -10.83 1.51 -14.49
C ALA A 70 -9.93 2.37 -15.40
N LEU A 71 -8.81 2.89 -14.89
CA LEU A 71 -7.81 3.58 -15.71
C LEU A 71 -7.01 2.59 -16.56
N LEU A 72 -6.59 1.48 -15.95
CA LEU A 72 -5.81 0.44 -16.62
C LEU A 72 -6.63 -0.30 -17.69
N ASP A 73 -7.93 -0.52 -17.47
CA ASP A 73 -8.85 -1.14 -18.44
C ASP A 73 -9.02 -0.29 -19.73
N LYS A 74 -8.83 1.03 -19.63
CA LYS A 74 -8.88 1.95 -20.79
C LYS A 74 -7.60 1.90 -21.64
N VAL A 75 -6.55 1.21 -21.20
CA VAL A 75 -5.28 1.13 -21.91
C VAL A 75 -5.41 0.15 -23.07
N THR A 76 -5.60 0.69 -24.28
CA THR A 76 -5.71 -0.10 -25.51
C THR A 76 -4.36 -0.37 -26.18
N GLU A 77 -3.36 0.45 -25.89
CA GLU A 77 -2.00 0.36 -26.41
C GLU A 77 -1.06 -0.23 -25.34
N ASN A 78 -0.15 -1.13 -25.72
CA ASN A 78 0.66 -1.92 -24.78
C ASN A 78 -0.19 -2.82 -23.87
N LYS A 79 -0.85 -3.81 -24.49
CA LYS A 79 -1.62 -4.82 -23.75
C LYS A 79 -0.74 -5.48 -22.69
N PHE A 80 -1.22 -5.44 -21.46
CA PHE A 80 -0.62 -6.15 -20.33
C PHE A 80 -0.62 -7.65 -20.59
N GLU A 81 0.41 -8.35 -20.11
CA GLU A 81 0.47 -9.81 -20.18
C GLU A 81 -0.59 -10.43 -19.27
N LYS A 82 -0.82 -9.82 -18.11
CA LYS A 82 -1.90 -10.17 -17.20
C LYS A 82 -3.13 -9.32 -17.47
N ALA A 83 -4.30 -9.96 -17.45
CA ALA A 83 -5.55 -9.22 -17.54
C ALA A 83 -5.68 -8.24 -16.37
N VAL A 84 -6.39 -7.15 -16.59
CA VAL A 84 -6.77 -6.19 -15.56
C VAL A 84 -8.27 -6.36 -15.33
N GLU A 85 -8.66 -6.87 -14.16
CA GLU A 85 -10.05 -7.09 -13.80
C GLU A 85 -10.30 -6.67 -12.36
N TRP A 86 -11.53 -6.27 -12.03
CA TRP A 86 -11.85 -5.94 -10.65
C TRP A 86 -11.93 -7.24 -9.83
N GLY A 87 -11.18 -7.31 -8.73
CA GLY A 87 -11.14 -8.48 -7.86
C GLY A 87 -9.88 -9.34 -7.99
N ILE A 88 -8.97 -9.00 -8.91
CA ILE A 88 -7.62 -9.59 -8.96
C ILE A 88 -6.58 -8.62 -8.43
N ASP A 89 -5.46 -9.16 -7.95
CA ASP A 89 -4.36 -8.33 -7.50
C ASP A 89 -3.69 -7.61 -8.67
N LEU A 90 -3.18 -6.40 -8.44
CA LEU A 90 -2.41 -5.69 -9.46
C LEU A 90 -1.06 -6.38 -9.63
N ALA A 91 -0.60 -6.50 -10.87
CA ALA A 91 0.72 -7.02 -11.15
C ALA A 91 1.72 -5.87 -11.25
N SER A 92 3.01 -6.18 -11.08
CA SER A 92 4.07 -5.18 -11.21
C SER A 92 4.03 -4.40 -12.53
N GLU A 93 3.58 -4.99 -13.64
CA GLU A 93 3.41 -4.25 -14.91
C GLU A 93 2.31 -3.19 -14.82
N HIS A 94 1.21 -3.47 -14.11
CA HIS A 94 0.09 -2.55 -13.88
C HIS A 94 0.52 -1.39 -12.97
N GLU A 95 1.19 -1.71 -11.86
CA GLU A 95 1.72 -0.73 -10.89
C GLU A 95 2.73 0.22 -11.54
N ARG A 96 3.64 -0.35 -12.34
CA ARG A 96 4.61 0.44 -13.10
C ARG A 96 3.92 1.30 -14.15
N TYR A 97 2.88 0.81 -14.81
CA TYR A 97 2.14 1.62 -15.78
C TYR A 97 1.45 2.83 -15.11
N LEU A 98 0.83 2.62 -13.96
CA LEU A 98 0.24 3.71 -13.15
C LEU A 98 1.29 4.78 -12.81
N THR A 99 2.45 4.36 -12.31
CA THR A 99 3.48 5.29 -11.79
C THR A 99 4.37 5.89 -12.87
N GLU A 100 4.70 5.16 -13.93
CA GLU A 100 5.67 5.56 -14.98
C GLU A 100 4.98 6.19 -16.20
N VAL A 101 3.75 5.80 -16.52
CA VAL A 101 3.05 6.27 -17.73
C VAL A 101 1.90 7.21 -17.41
N ILE A 102 0.97 6.81 -16.53
CA ILE A 102 -0.25 7.57 -16.23
C ILE A 102 0.07 8.77 -15.35
N PHE A 103 0.62 8.55 -14.16
CA PHE A 103 0.85 9.62 -13.17
C PHE A 103 2.24 10.25 -13.28
N LYS A 104 3.23 9.50 -13.77
CA LYS A 104 4.65 9.91 -13.85
C LYS A 104 5.23 10.37 -12.51
N LYS A 105 4.73 9.78 -11.42
CA LYS A 105 5.10 10.04 -10.02
C LYS A 105 4.68 8.84 -9.16
N PRO A 106 5.18 8.71 -7.92
CA PRO A 106 4.72 7.67 -7.02
C PRO A 106 3.22 7.79 -6.74
N ALA A 107 2.57 6.66 -6.47
CA ALA A 107 1.14 6.58 -6.22
C ALA A 107 0.85 5.71 -4.99
N ILE A 108 -0.29 5.93 -4.37
CA ILE A 108 -0.85 5.08 -3.32
C ILE A 108 -2.20 4.59 -3.84
N VAL A 109 -2.31 3.30 -4.06
CA VAL A 109 -3.56 2.65 -4.42
C VAL A 109 -4.23 2.17 -3.13
N TYR A 110 -5.50 2.49 -2.91
CA TYR A 110 -6.18 2.15 -1.65
C TYR A 110 -7.59 1.59 -1.83
N ASN A 111 -8.15 0.99 -0.78
CA ASN A 111 -9.46 0.33 -0.77
C ASN A 111 -9.56 -0.90 -1.70
N TYR A 112 -8.73 -1.91 -1.43
CA TYR A 112 -8.67 -3.15 -2.20
C TYR A 112 -9.86 -4.10 -1.94
N PRO A 113 -10.20 -5.00 -2.88
CA PRO A 113 -11.25 -6.01 -2.68
C PRO A 113 -10.94 -6.92 -1.49
N LYS A 114 -11.94 -7.13 -0.62
CA LYS A 114 -11.79 -7.92 0.62
C LYS A 114 -11.43 -9.39 0.39
N GLY A 115 -11.67 -9.90 -0.82
CA GLY A 115 -11.48 -11.30 -1.20
C GLY A 115 -10.02 -11.67 -1.48
N ILE A 116 -9.19 -10.68 -1.82
CA ILE A 116 -7.76 -10.87 -2.12
C ILE A 116 -6.84 -10.34 -1.03
N LYS A 117 -7.41 -9.82 0.07
CA LYS A 117 -6.64 -9.24 1.18
C LYS A 117 -6.93 -9.97 2.51
N PRO A 118 -5.97 -9.98 3.46
CA PRO A 118 -6.07 -10.70 4.73
C PRO A 118 -7.29 -10.34 5.61
N PHE A 119 -7.66 -11.26 6.51
CA PHE A 119 -8.80 -11.09 7.42
C PHE A 119 -8.72 -9.86 8.34
N TYR A 120 -7.50 -9.44 8.70
CA TYR A 120 -7.27 -8.38 9.70
C TYR A 120 -7.45 -6.96 9.17
N MET A 121 -7.61 -6.79 7.86
CA MET A 121 -7.80 -5.47 7.25
C MET A 121 -9.25 -5.02 7.47
N ARG A 122 -9.44 -3.75 7.89
CA ARG A 122 -10.77 -3.21 8.23
C ARG A 122 -11.68 -3.27 7.02
N LEU A 123 -12.87 -3.85 7.20
CA LEU A 123 -13.92 -3.88 6.18
C LEU A 123 -14.51 -2.49 6.00
N ASN A 124 -14.51 -1.98 4.76
CA ASN A 124 -15.12 -0.71 4.44
C ASN A 124 -16.65 -0.81 4.47
N ASP A 125 -17.30 0.36 4.56
CA ASP A 125 -18.77 0.45 4.67
C ASP A 125 -19.51 0.01 3.38
N ASP A 126 -18.78 -0.25 2.30
CA ASP A 126 -19.30 -0.81 1.05
C ASP A 126 -19.45 -2.35 1.08
N ASP A 127 -19.00 -3.00 2.15
CA ASP A 127 -18.94 -4.45 2.34
C ASP A 127 -18.19 -5.23 1.24
N LYS A 128 -17.45 -4.54 0.37
CA LYS A 128 -16.75 -5.11 -0.80
C LYS A 128 -15.24 -4.94 -0.68
N THR A 129 -14.81 -3.81 -0.14
CA THR A 129 -13.39 -3.45 -0.04
C THR A 129 -12.91 -3.44 1.40
N VAL A 130 -11.60 -3.44 1.59
CA VAL A 130 -10.94 -3.27 2.88
C VAL A 130 -10.05 -2.05 2.83
N ALA A 131 -9.89 -1.39 3.98
CA ALA A 131 -9.01 -0.24 4.17
C ALA A 131 -7.53 -0.64 4.11
N ALA A 132 -7.09 -1.05 2.92
CA ALA A 132 -5.72 -1.38 2.57
C ALA A 132 -5.17 -0.29 1.65
N MET A 133 -3.86 -0.07 1.69
CA MET A 133 -3.16 0.81 0.79
C MET A 133 -1.84 0.16 0.37
N ASP A 134 -1.42 0.44 -0.86
CA ASP A 134 -0.15 -0.01 -1.40
C ASP A 134 0.56 1.21 -2.01
N VAL A 135 1.74 1.57 -1.49
CA VAL A 135 2.61 2.63 -2.01
C VAL A 135 3.42 2.09 -3.17
N LEU A 136 3.21 2.64 -4.35
CA LEU A 136 3.85 2.28 -5.59
C LEU A 136 4.97 3.28 -5.92
N VAL A 137 6.21 2.79 -5.91
CA VAL A 137 7.39 3.58 -6.29
C VAL A 137 7.88 3.13 -7.67
N PRO A 138 8.10 4.06 -8.62
CA PRO A 138 8.58 3.73 -9.96
C PRO A 138 9.78 2.76 -9.93
N LYS A 139 9.79 1.75 -10.81
CA LYS A 139 10.84 0.72 -10.96
C LYS A 139 11.10 -0.22 -9.77
N VAL A 140 10.73 0.13 -8.54
CA VAL A 140 11.05 -0.67 -7.35
C VAL A 140 9.91 -1.62 -6.99
N GLY A 141 8.66 -1.13 -7.00
CA GLY A 141 7.48 -1.91 -6.62
C GLY A 141 6.77 -1.31 -5.41
N GLU A 142 6.31 -2.18 -4.52
CA GLU A 142 5.23 -1.93 -3.57
C GLU A 142 5.71 -1.87 -2.11
N LEU A 143 5.09 -1.01 -1.30
CA LEU A 143 5.08 -1.09 0.16
C LEU A 143 3.62 -1.08 0.64
N SER A 144 3.19 -2.09 1.39
CA SER A 144 1.77 -2.30 1.70
C SER A 144 1.41 -1.95 3.14
N GLY A 145 0.20 -1.45 3.36
CA GLY A 145 -0.37 -1.19 4.68
C GLY A 145 -1.88 -1.41 4.71
N SER A 146 -2.46 -1.49 5.91
CA SER A 146 -3.92 -1.40 6.08
C SER A 146 -4.34 -0.96 7.48
N GLN A 147 -5.42 -0.19 7.58
CA GLN A 147 -6.14 -0.03 8.84
C GLN A 147 -6.62 -1.41 9.32
N ARG A 148 -6.44 -1.70 10.59
CA ARG A 148 -6.81 -2.97 11.22
C ARG A 148 -8.28 -2.98 11.58
N GLU A 149 -8.92 -4.14 11.41
CA GLU A 149 -10.30 -4.35 11.85
C GLU A 149 -10.35 -4.33 13.38
N GLU A 150 -10.96 -3.30 13.91
CA GLU A 150 -11.12 -3.02 15.32
C GLU A 150 -12.41 -3.65 15.89
N ARG A 151 -13.41 -3.93 15.05
CA ARG A 151 -14.71 -4.42 15.51
C ARG A 151 -14.64 -5.92 15.69
N TYR A 152 -14.75 -6.37 16.96
CA TYR A 152 -14.65 -7.77 17.35
C TYR A 152 -15.48 -8.73 16.46
N HIS A 153 -16.78 -8.46 16.29
CA HIS A 153 -17.65 -9.35 15.54
C HIS A 153 -17.35 -9.39 14.04
N VAL A 154 -16.79 -8.31 13.49
CA VAL A 154 -16.42 -8.23 12.07
C VAL A 154 -15.16 -9.04 11.81
N ILE A 155 -14.11 -8.89 12.64
CA ILE A 155 -12.88 -9.65 12.47
C ILE A 155 -13.08 -11.14 12.73
N GLU A 156 -13.87 -11.50 13.74
CA GLU A 156 -14.23 -12.90 14.04
C GLU A 156 -14.93 -13.53 12.83
N LYS A 157 -15.91 -12.83 12.24
CA LYS A 157 -16.58 -13.29 11.03
C LYS A 157 -15.62 -13.42 9.85
N ARG A 158 -14.75 -12.43 9.62
CA ARG A 158 -13.75 -12.45 8.53
C ARG A 158 -12.79 -13.65 8.66
N MET A 159 -12.38 -13.99 9.89
CA MET A 159 -11.54 -15.15 10.16
C MET A 159 -12.25 -16.47 9.81
N LEU A 160 -13.49 -16.62 10.26
CA LEU A 160 -14.30 -17.82 9.98
C LEU A 160 -14.59 -17.97 8.49
N ASP A 161 -14.93 -16.87 7.80
CA ASP A 161 -15.19 -16.85 6.35
C ASP A 161 -13.93 -17.25 5.55
N GLN A 162 -12.72 -17.05 6.10
CA GLN A 162 -11.44 -17.48 5.50
C GLN A 162 -10.96 -18.85 6.03
N GLY A 163 -11.76 -19.55 6.82
CA GLY A 163 -11.42 -20.89 7.34
C GLY A 163 -10.37 -20.91 8.44
N LEU A 164 -10.14 -19.79 9.13
CA LEU A 164 -9.16 -19.69 10.23
C LEU A 164 -9.79 -20.13 11.56
N PRO A 165 -9.12 -21.00 12.35
CA PRO A 165 -9.58 -21.36 13.68
C PRO A 165 -9.43 -20.15 14.63
N LEU A 166 -10.38 -19.96 15.55
CA LEU A 166 -10.34 -18.81 16.47
C LEU A 166 -9.44 -19.04 17.69
N ASP A 167 -9.30 -20.28 18.17
CA ASP A 167 -8.56 -20.60 19.41
C ASP A 167 -7.12 -20.05 19.43
N PRO A 168 -6.30 -20.19 18.36
CA PRO A 168 -4.94 -19.66 18.35
C PRO A 168 -4.87 -18.13 18.35
N TYR A 169 -5.97 -17.46 18.01
CA TYR A 169 -6.05 -16.01 17.87
C TYR A 169 -6.84 -15.34 19.00
N GLN A 170 -7.22 -16.06 20.06
CA GLN A 170 -7.94 -15.47 21.19
C GLN A 170 -7.22 -14.24 21.75
N TRP A 171 -5.89 -14.31 21.89
CA TRP A 171 -5.07 -13.17 22.32
C TRP A 171 -5.18 -11.96 21.37
N TYR A 172 -5.32 -12.18 20.06
CA TYR A 172 -5.43 -11.13 19.05
C TYR A 172 -6.85 -10.53 19.02
N LEU A 173 -7.86 -11.37 19.27
CA LEU A 173 -9.25 -10.96 19.45
C LEU A 173 -9.45 -10.18 20.76
N ASP A 174 -8.69 -10.50 21.81
CA ASP A 174 -8.73 -9.78 23.10
C ASP A 174 -8.30 -8.32 22.96
N LEU A 175 -7.44 -7.99 21.98
CA LEU A 175 -7.11 -6.60 21.63
C LEU A 175 -8.35 -5.79 21.21
N ARG A 176 -9.44 -6.46 20.80
CA ARG A 176 -10.72 -5.85 20.44
C ARG A 176 -11.74 -5.89 21.59
N ARG A 177 -11.47 -6.64 22.66
CA ARG A 177 -12.35 -6.74 23.85
C ARG A 177 -11.96 -5.76 24.94
N TYR A 178 -10.66 -5.52 25.13
CA TYR A 178 -10.14 -4.75 26.27
C TYR A 178 -9.45 -3.47 25.81
N GLY A 179 -10.19 -2.35 25.88
CA GLY A 179 -9.64 -1.04 25.54
C GLY A 179 -9.37 -0.87 24.04
N THR A 180 -10.20 -1.48 23.19
CA THR A 180 -10.07 -1.31 21.74
C THR A 180 -10.13 0.17 21.38
N VAL A 181 -9.23 0.59 20.51
CA VAL A 181 -9.24 1.93 19.94
C VAL A 181 -9.71 1.80 18.50
N ARG A 182 -10.44 2.80 18.01
CA ARG A 182 -11.08 2.76 16.68
C ARG A 182 -10.12 2.50 15.50
N LEU A 183 -8.82 2.50 15.77
CA LEU A 183 -7.77 2.92 14.84
C LEU A 183 -6.44 2.24 15.24
N TRP A 184 -6.07 1.18 14.52
CA TRP A 184 -4.78 0.47 14.56
C TRP A 184 -4.33 0.28 13.11
N PHE A 185 -3.04 0.28 12.83
CA PHE A 185 -2.53 0.23 11.46
C PHE A 185 -1.06 -0.26 11.44
N ARG A 186 -0.63 -1.14 10.49
CA ARG A 186 0.82 -1.36 10.14
C ARG A 186 1.15 -1.32 8.66
N PHE A 187 2.31 -0.71 8.39
CA PHE A 187 3.02 -0.53 7.12
C PHE A 187 4.23 -1.47 7.05
#